data_AF-A0A9X2YDN4-F1
#
_entry.id   AF-A0A9X2YDN4-F1
#
_cell.length_a   1.000
_cell.length_b   1.000
_cell.length_c   1.000
_cell.angle_alpha   90.00
_cell.angle_beta   90.00
_cell.angle_gamma   90.00
#
_symmetry.space_group_name_H-M   'P 1'
#
loop_
_entity.id
_entity.type
_entity.pdbx_description
1 polymer ?
#
loop_
_entity_poly.entity_id
_entity_poly.type
_entity_poly.pdbx_seq_one_letter_code
_entity_poly.pdbx_strand_id
1 'polypeptide(L)'
;MLGLGLLAGPANVIMQLARPGVGYGVLESRVESGRVDLHPLKRARTTFTYLAVSTHGTDAQKAAFRRAVNRAHAQVYSLDTSPVEYHAFDKDLQMWVGACLYQGVVDVHRLFIGEPDEETADRLFVQGRKLGTMLQVPEDMWPADQNAFDRYWQESLDKVHIDDTVREYLYPIAASRVRGVRLPGPLQRWSEDAALLITTGFLPQRFRDEMRLPWDAKRQKRFDQLVAVLRAATAVSPRVVREFPFNLLLKDVDRRIRTGRPLV
;
A
#
# COMPACT_ATOMS: atom_id res chain seq x y z
N MET A 1 13.73 -5.79 1.72
CA MET A 1 12.31 -5.78 2.12
C MET A 1 11.85 -7.20 2.35
N LEU A 2 11.06 -7.45 3.40
CA LEU A 2 10.48 -8.76 3.67
C LEU A 2 9.27 -9.01 2.76
N GLY A 3 9.23 -10.18 2.12
CA GLY A 3 8.12 -10.65 1.29
C GLY A 3 6.78 -10.71 2.00
N LEU A 4 6.78 -10.89 3.32
CA LEU A 4 5.54 -10.84 4.10
C LEU A 4 4.88 -9.47 4.11
N GLY A 5 5.61 -8.39 3.80
CA GLY A 5 5.03 -7.06 3.64
C GLY A 5 3.96 -6.99 2.54
N LEU A 6 3.90 -7.96 1.62
CA LEU A 6 2.83 -8.08 0.64
C LEU A 6 1.45 -8.28 1.29
N LEU A 7 1.39 -8.96 2.45
CA LEU A 7 0.14 -9.25 3.16
C LEU A 7 -0.54 -7.97 3.67
N ALA A 8 0.25 -6.93 3.95
CA ALA A 8 -0.25 -5.61 4.34
C ALA A 8 -0.72 -4.77 3.15
N GLY A 9 -0.55 -5.25 1.90
CA GLY A 9 -0.87 -4.50 0.68
C GLY A 9 -2.32 -3.99 0.63
N PRO A 10 -3.35 -4.87 0.80
CA PRO A 10 -4.75 -4.43 0.81
C PRO A 10 -5.05 -3.41 1.91
N ALA A 11 -4.51 -3.61 3.13
CA ALA A 11 -4.68 -2.67 4.24
C ALA A 11 -4.08 -1.30 3.90
N ASN A 12 -2.89 -1.27 3.30
CA ASN A 12 -2.25 -0.02 2.90
C ASN A 12 -3.00 0.70 1.78
N VAL A 13 -3.61 -0.04 0.84
CA VAL A 13 -4.50 0.53 -0.18
C VAL A 13 -5.71 1.19 0.48
N ILE A 14 -6.35 0.53 1.46
CA ILE A 14 -7.44 1.13 2.23
C ILE A 14 -6.97 2.42 2.90
N MET A 15 -5.82 2.42 3.59
CA MET A 15 -5.29 3.62 4.24
C MET A 15 -5.09 4.78 3.26
N GLN A 16 -4.52 4.51 2.07
CA GLN A 16 -4.32 5.53 1.03
C GLN A 16 -5.66 6.12 0.56
N LEU A 17 -6.61 5.25 0.19
CA LEU A 17 -7.92 5.65 -0.35
C LEU A 17 -8.87 6.23 0.72
N ALA A 18 -8.49 6.15 2.00
CA ALA A 18 -9.25 6.74 3.09
C ALA A 18 -9.17 8.28 3.14
N ARG A 19 -8.36 8.90 2.28
CA ARG A 19 -8.45 10.32 1.99
C ARG A 19 -9.37 10.52 0.79
N PRO A 20 -10.48 11.27 0.88
CA PRO A 20 -11.50 11.33 -0.17
C PRO A 20 -10.93 11.63 -1.57
N GLY A 21 -10.02 12.60 -1.71
CA GLY A 21 -9.40 12.90 -3.00
C GLY A 21 -8.58 11.74 -3.61
N VAL A 22 -7.95 10.91 -2.78
CA VAL A 22 -7.28 9.68 -3.25
C VAL A 22 -8.30 8.59 -3.55
N GLY A 23 -9.30 8.41 -2.68
CA GLY A 23 -10.40 7.46 -2.85
C GLY A 23 -11.09 7.64 -4.20
N TYR A 24 -11.60 8.84 -4.47
CA TYR A 24 -12.26 9.18 -5.73
C TYR A 24 -11.31 9.20 -6.92
N GLY A 25 -10.07 9.67 -6.76
CA GLY A 25 -9.07 9.62 -7.83
C GLY A 25 -8.74 8.21 -8.32
N VAL A 26 -8.84 7.20 -7.45
CA VAL A 26 -8.68 5.79 -7.85
C VAL A 26 -9.99 5.20 -8.37
N LEU A 27 -11.10 5.45 -7.68
CA LEU A 27 -12.45 4.97 -8.05
C LEU A 27 -12.83 5.40 -9.48
N GLU A 28 -12.66 6.68 -9.79
CA GLU A 28 -13.04 7.32 -11.05
C GLU A 28 -11.93 7.27 -12.10
N SER A 29 -10.80 6.62 -11.79
CA SER A 29 -9.62 6.62 -12.65
C SER A 29 -9.92 6.07 -14.04
N ARG A 30 -9.61 6.89 -15.06
CA ARG A 30 -9.67 6.53 -16.48
C ARG A 30 -8.52 5.63 -16.92
N VAL A 31 -7.53 5.38 -16.06
CA VAL A 31 -6.39 4.50 -16.36
C VAL A 31 -6.78 3.06 -16.07
N GLU A 32 -7.59 2.44 -16.94
CA GLU A 32 -8.12 1.09 -16.75
C GLU A 32 -7.02 0.06 -16.45
N SER A 33 -5.90 0.14 -17.19
CA SER A 33 -4.78 -0.78 -17.01
C SER A 33 -4.10 -0.68 -15.63
N GLY A 34 -4.35 0.41 -14.88
CA GLY A 34 -3.83 0.66 -13.54
C GLY A 34 -4.84 0.37 -12.42
N ARG A 35 -6.09 0.02 -12.76
CA ARG A 35 -7.17 -0.24 -11.81
C ARG A 35 -7.00 -1.58 -11.09
N VAL A 36 -7.06 -1.55 -9.76
CA VAL A 36 -6.85 -2.73 -8.91
C VAL A 36 -8.01 -3.72 -8.99
N ASP A 37 -9.23 -3.24 -9.17
CA ASP A 37 -10.44 -4.05 -9.31
C ASP A 37 -10.52 -4.81 -10.65
N LEU A 38 -9.80 -4.32 -11.67
CA LEU A 38 -9.71 -4.97 -12.98
C LEU A 38 -8.45 -5.84 -13.11
N HIS A 39 -7.31 -5.35 -12.60
CA HIS A 39 -6.01 -6.00 -12.77
C HIS A 39 -5.25 -6.13 -11.44
N PRO A 40 -5.77 -6.86 -10.44
CA PRO A 40 -5.19 -6.90 -9.09
C PRO A 40 -3.74 -7.39 -9.07
N LEU A 41 -3.41 -8.41 -9.88
CA LEU A 41 -2.04 -8.94 -10.00
C LEU A 41 -1.08 -7.93 -10.64
N LYS A 42 -1.53 -7.23 -11.69
CA LYS A 42 -0.73 -6.18 -12.34
C LYS A 42 -0.52 -5.00 -11.39
N ARG A 43 -1.57 -4.60 -10.67
CA ARG A 43 -1.49 -3.53 -9.67
C ARG A 43 -0.51 -3.90 -8.56
N ALA A 44 -0.66 -5.07 -7.96
CA ALA A 44 0.24 -5.60 -6.94
C ALA A 44 1.70 -5.53 -7.42
N ARG A 45 2.02 -6.11 -8.59
CA ARG A 45 3.35 -6.02 -9.20
C ARG A 45 3.84 -4.58 -9.30
N THR A 46 3.00 -3.67 -9.78
CA THR A 46 3.37 -2.27 -10.03
C THR A 46 3.64 -1.51 -8.72
N THR A 47 2.78 -1.67 -7.71
CA THR A 47 2.98 -1.08 -6.37
C THR A 47 4.24 -1.64 -5.70
N PHE A 48 4.49 -2.95 -5.74
CA PHE A 48 5.68 -3.51 -5.13
C PHE A 48 6.96 -3.17 -5.89
N THR A 49 6.86 -3.00 -7.21
CA THR A 49 7.96 -2.47 -8.03
C THR A 49 8.28 -1.03 -7.65
N TYR A 50 7.24 -0.20 -7.44
CA TYR A 50 7.40 1.16 -6.94
C TYR A 50 8.21 1.17 -5.62
N LEU A 51 7.79 0.36 -4.63
CA LEU A 51 8.49 0.25 -3.34
C LEU A 51 9.96 -0.17 -3.52
N ALA A 52 10.22 -1.16 -4.37
CA ALA A 52 11.57 -1.65 -4.65
C ALA A 52 12.45 -0.58 -5.32
N VAL A 53 11.94 0.09 -6.35
CA VAL A 53 12.68 1.12 -7.11
C VAL A 53 12.93 2.36 -6.26
N SER A 54 11.95 2.82 -5.48
CA SER A 54 12.11 4.00 -4.62
C SER A 54 13.22 3.82 -3.58
N THR A 55 13.34 2.61 -3.03
CA THR A 55 14.28 2.36 -1.92
C THR A 55 15.64 1.83 -2.39
N HIS A 56 15.67 0.96 -3.40
CA HIS A 56 16.88 0.24 -3.85
C HIS A 56 17.19 0.41 -5.34
N GLY A 57 16.38 1.17 -6.09
CA GLY A 57 16.60 1.36 -7.52
C GLY A 57 17.75 2.31 -7.84
N THR A 58 18.34 2.12 -9.02
CA THR A 58 19.30 3.06 -9.62
C THR A 58 18.59 4.35 -10.05
N ASP A 59 19.34 5.42 -10.27
CA ASP A 59 18.75 6.70 -10.71
C ASP A 59 18.05 6.57 -12.08
N ALA A 60 18.59 5.73 -12.97
CA ALA A 60 17.94 5.40 -14.24
C ALA A 60 16.60 4.68 -14.05
N GLN A 61 16.54 3.69 -13.15
CA GLN A 61 15.29 2.99 -12.82
C GLN A 61 14.27 3.93 -12.18
N LYS A 62 14.69 4.76 -11.22
CA LYS A 62 13.84 5.76 -10.57
C LYS A 62 13.29 6.76 -11.59
N ALA A 63 14.13 7.30 -12.48
CA ALA A 63 13.70 8.24 -13.50
C ALA A 63 12.72 7.60 -14.49
N ALA A 64 12.98 6.38 -14.95
CA ALA A 64 12.09 5.65 -15.86
C ALA A 64 10.73 5.35 -15.22
N PHE A 65 10.72 4.88 -13.97
CA PHE A 65 9.50 4.56 -13.25
C PHE A 65 8.69 5.81 -12.91
N ARG A 66 9.34 6.90 -12.46
CA ARG A 66 8.70 8.20 -12.24
C ARG A 66 8.03 8.71 -13.51
N ARG A 67 8.70 8.68 -14.67
CA ARG A 67 8.08 9.05 -15.96
C ARG A 67 6.85 8.21 -16.29
N ALA A 68 6.89 6.90 -16.00
CA ALA A 68 5.78 6.00 -16.26
C ALA A 68 4.57 6.31 -15.34
N VAL A 69 4.82 6.51 -14.04
CA VAL A 69 3.80 6.93 -13.06
C VAL A 69 3.20 8.28 -13.43
N ASN A 70 4.03 9.28 -13.78
CA ASN A 70 3.55 10.62 -14.14
C ASN A 70 2.59 10.58 -15.34
N ARG A 71 2.84 9.74 -16.35
CA ARG A 71 1.92 9.58 -17.49
C ARG A 71 0.56 9.00 -17.08
N ALA A 72 0.53 8.12 -16.08
CA ALA A 72 -0.73 7.63 -15.53
C ALA A 72 -1.42 8.70 -14.67
N HIS A 73 -0.68 9.35 -13.77
CA HIS A 73 -1.21 10.38 -12.87
C HIS A 73 -1.75 11.60 -13.61
N ALA A 74 -1.18 11.98 -14.76
CA ALA A 74 -1.68 13.09 -15.58
C ALA A 74 -3.14 12.90 -16.06
N GLN A 75 -3.67 11.68 -16.03
CA GLN A 75 -5.05 11.38 -16.42
C GLN A 75 -6.02 11.34 -15.23
N VAL A 76 -5.52 11.52 -14.01
CA VAL A 76 -6.27 11.37 -12.75
C VAL A 76 -6.47 12.75 -12.11
N TYR A 77 -7.65 13.30 -12.36
CA TYR A 77 -8.11 14.59 -11.88
C TYR A 77 -9.64 14.59 -11.85
N SER A 78 -10.21 15.32 -10.88
CA SER A 78 -11.66 15.47 -10.71
C SER A 78 -12.30 16.12 -11.92
N LEU A 79 -13.55 15.76 -12.19
CA LEU A 79 -14.44 16.43 -13.14
C LEU A 79 -15.49 17.22 -12.37
N ASP A 80 -16.28 18.05 -13.07
CA ASP A 80 -17.39 18.79 -12.47
C ASP A 80 -18.45 17.87 -11.82
N THR A 81 -18.47 16.61 -12.22
CA THR A 81 -19.36 15.57 -11.67
C THR A 81 -18.75 14.81 -10.48
N SER A 82 -17.46 15.01 -10.18
CA SER A 82 -16.80 14.34 -9.06
C SER A 82 -17.28 14.96 -7.74
N PRO A 83 -17.54 14.15 -6.70
CA PRO A 83 -18.08 14.66 -5.43
C PRO A 83 -17.06 15.41 -4.59
N VAL A 84 -15.76 15.27 -4.89
CA VAL A 84 -14.67 16.01 -4.27
C VAL A 84 -13.65 16.43 -5.33
N GLU A 85 -12.97 17.55 -5.10
CA GLU A 85 -11.87 18.01 -5.95
C GLU A 85 -10.61 17.19 -5.66
N TYR A 86 -9.90 16.76 -6.72
CA TYR A 86 -8.64 16.05 -6.59
C TYR A 86 -7.78 16.16 -7.84
N HIS A 87 -6.47 16.06 -7.65
CA HIS A 87 -5.50 15.90 -8.73
C HIS A 87 -4.40 14.95 -8.28
N ALA A 88 -3.96 14.00 -9.11
CA ALA A 88 -2.89 13.05 -8.70
C ALA A 88 -1.48 13.68 -8.60
N PHE A 89 -1.37 14.99 -8.84
CA PHE A 89 -0.17 15.81 -8.60
C PHE A 89 -0.38 16.79 -7.43
N ASP A 90 -1.50 16.70 -6.72
CA ASP A 90 -1.69 17.39 -5.47
C ASP A 90 -0.67 16.86 -4.45
N LYS A 91 0.16 17.77 -3.92
CA LYS A 91 1.28 17.42 -3.06
C LYS A 91 0.81 16.91 -1.70
N ASP A 92 -0.30 17.40 -1.19
CA ASP A 92 -0.86 16.95 0.10
C ASP A 92 -1.40 15.52 0.00
N LEU A 93 -2.08 15.20 -1.11
CA LEU A 93 -2.54 13.84 -1.39
C LEU A 93 -1.36 12.89 -1.64
N GLN A 94 -0.33 13.32 -2.36
CA GLN A 94 0.88 12.52 -2.56
C GLN A 94 1.66 12.31 -1.25
N MET A 95 1.73 13.33 -0.40
CA MET A 95 2.34 13.23 0.93
C MET A 95 1.59 12.22 1.79
N TRP A 96 0.26 12.24 1.77
CA TRP A 96 -0.57 11.23 2.45
C TRP A 96 -0.29 9.81 1.96
N VAL A 97 -0.23 9.61 0.64
CA VAL A 97 0.10 8.29 0.07
C VAL A 97 1.49 7.85 0.51
N GLY A 98 2.49 8.73 0.47
CA GLY A 98 3.85 8.46 0.95
C GLY A 98 3.89 8.08 2.43
N ALA A 99 3.15 8.82 3.27
CA ALA A 99 3.04 8.55 4.70
C ALA A 99 2.39 7.20 4.99
N CYS A 100 1.30 6.85 4.30
CA CYS A 100 0.68 5.53 4.39
C CYS A 100 1.66 4.41 4.06
N LEU A 101 2.43 4.55 2.96
CA LEU A 101 3.43 3.54 2.58
C LEU A 101 4.51 3.38 3.66
N TYR A 102 5.01 4.49 4.22
CA TYR A 102 5.98 4.46 5.30
C TYR A 102 5.41 3.81 6.58
N GLN A 103 4.20 4.20 6.99
CA GLN A 103 3.50 3.61 8.14
C GLN A 103 3.36 2.09 7.96
N GLY A 104 2.96 1.64 6.76
CA GLY A 104 2.85 0.21 6.46
C GLY A 104 4.19 -0.55 6.55
N VAL A 105 5.31 0.10 6.20
CA VAL A 105 6.65 -0.50 6.38
C VAL A 105 6.99 -0.65 7.86
N VAL A 106 6.72 0.40 8.67
CA VAL A 106 6.95 0.37 10.12
C VAL A 106 6.06 -0.68 10.80
N ASP A 107 4.78 -0.75 10.45
CA ASP A 107 3.84 -1.72 11.03
C ASP A 107 4.24 -3.16 10.72
N VAL A 108 4.65 -3.44 9.47
CA VAL A 108 5.17 -4.77 9.08
C VAL A 108 6.45 -5.09 9.85
N HIS A 109 7.36 -4.12 10.03
CA HIS A 109 8.57 -4.32 10.83
C HIS A 109 8.21 -4.69 12.28
N ARG A 110 7.34 -3.92 12.92
CA ARG A 110 6.89 -4.17 14.30
C ARG A 110 6.25 -5.54 14.47
N LEU A 111 5.37 -5.92 13.55
CA LEU A 111 4.64 -7.19 13.64
C LEU A 111 5.55 -8.42 13.44
N PHE A 112 6.51 -8.36 12.51
CA PHE A 112 7.29 -9.55 12.13
C PHE A 112 8.70 -9.60 12.71
N ILE A 113 9.30 -8.45 13.04
CA ILE A 113 10.65 -8.37 13.59
C ILE A 113 10.58 -7.95 15.06
N GLY A 114 9.76 -6.93 15.36
CA GLY A 114 9.64 -6.32 16.68
C GLY A 114 9.83 -4.81 16.61
N GLU A 115 9.78 -4.15 17.78
CA GLU A 115 10.05 -2.71 17.85
C GLU A 115 11.46 -2.40 17.32
N PRO A 116 11.59 -1.44 16.39
CA PRO A 116 12.90 -1.05 15.88
C PRO A 116 13.71 -0.37 16.99
N ASP A 117 15.00 -0.69 17.05
CA ASP A 117 15.96 0.16 17.76
C ASP A 117 16.13 1.51 17.04
N GLU A 118 16.81 2.45 17.69
CA GLU A 118 17.01 3.82 17.20
C GLU A 118 17.65 3.84 15.80
N GLU A 119 18.73 3.06 15.59
CA GLU A 119 19.41 2.96 14.29
C GLU A 119 18.46 2.43 13.19
N THR A 120 17.65 1.43 13.51
CA THR A 120 16.68 0.88 12.56
C THR A 120 15.55 1.86 12.29
N ALA A 121 15.05 2.57 13.31
CA ALA A 121 14.03 3.59 13.17
C ALA A 121 14.50 4.70 12.22
N ASP A 122 15.71 5.23 12.41
CA ASP A 122 16.32 6.24 11.54
C ASP A 122 16.47 5.74 10.10
N ARG A 123 16.95 4.51 9.93
CA ARG A 123 17.09 3.89 8.61
C ARG A 123 15.73 3.76 7.91
N LEU A 124 14.70 3.33 8.63
CA LEU A 124 13.33 3.22 8.09
C LEU A 124 12.78 4.61 7.74
N PHE A 125 13.01 5.62 8.58
CA PHE A 125 12.56 6.99 8.33
C PHE A 125 13.17 7.57 7.04
N VAL A 126 14.48 7.40 6.84
CA VAL A 126 15.16 7.78 5.60
C VAL A 126 14.60 7.03 4.38
N GLN A 127 14.22 5.76 4.53
CA GLN A 127 13.54 5.01 3.46
C GLN A 127 12.14 5.55 3.18
N GLY A 128 11.38 5.92 4.22
CA GLY A 128 10.08 6.58 4.12
C GLY A 128 10.14 7.86 3.29
N ARG A 129 11.12 8.72 3.57
CA ARG A 129 11.36 9.94 2.79
C ARG A 129 11.56 9.67 1.30
N LYS A 130 12.25 8.59 0.94
CA LYS A 130 12.44 8.18 -0.47
C LYS A 130 11.13 7.73 -1.13
N LEU A 131 10.19 7.15 -0.36
CA LEU A 131 8.87 6.76 -0.87
C LEU A 131 8.03 7.99 -1.23
N GLY A 132 8.01 9.01 -0.38
CA GLY A 132 7.29 10.27 -0.64
C GLY A 132 7.89 11.05 -1.81
N THR A 133 9.19 11.32 -1.78
CA THR A 133 9.88 12.14 -2.81
C THR A 133 9.91 11.50 -4.20
N MET A 134 9.73 10.18 -4.31
CA MET A 134 9.57 9.53 -5.62
C MET A 134 8.18 9.86 -6.23
N LEU A 135 7.14 10.06 -5.41
CA LEU A 135 5.82 10.57 -5.82
C LEU A 135 5.80 12.05 -6.21
N GLN A 136 6.94 12.75 -6.28
CA GLN A 136 7.03 14.22 -6.53
C GLN A 136 6.69 15.11 -5.34
N VAL A 137 6.54 14.54 -4.14
CA VAL A 137 6.50 15.32 -2.89
C VAL A 137 7.84 16.06 -2.72
N PRO A 138 7.84 17.39 -2.52
CA PRO A 138 9.04 18.14 -2.19
C PRO A 138 9.72 17.60 -0.92
N GLU A 139 11.05 17.64 -0.85
CA GLU A 139 11.78 17.06 0.28
C GLU A 139 11.51 17.79 1.60
N ASP A 140 11.29 19.10 1.54
CA ASP A 140 10.94 19.97 2.67
C ASP A 140 9.51 19.74 3.22
N MET A 141 8.66 19.06 2.45
CA MET A 141 7.32 18.66 2.89
C MET A 141 7.31 17.36 3.69
N TRP A 142 8.37 16.54 3.57
CA TRP A 142 8.51 15.36 4.41
C TRP A 142 8.87 15.78 5.85
N PRO A 143 8.28 15.16 6.89
CA PRO A 143 8.60 15.48 8.27
C PRO A 143 10.11 15.43 8.55
N ALA A 144 10.59 16.35 9.39
CA ALA A 144 12.02 16.46 9.70
C ALA A 144 12.54 15.26 10.50
N ASP A 145 11.69 14.69 11.36
CA ASP A 145 12.00 13.58 12.24
C ASP A 145 10.75 12.72 12.53
N GLN A 146 10.94 11.63 13.29
CA GLN A 146 9.85 10.72 13.67
C GLN A 146 8.74 11.43 14.46
N ASN A 147 9.07 12.34 15.37
CA ASN A 147 8.09 13.04 16.19
C ASN A 147 7.21 13.96 15.33
N ALA A 148 7.81 14.63 14.34
CA ALA A 148 7.09 15.43 13.36
C ALA A 148 6.20 14.56 12.47
N PHE A 149 6.66 13.36 12.09
CA PHE A 149 5.83 12.40 11.36
C PHE A 149 4.65 11.92 12.20
N ASP A 150 4.85 11.60 13.47
CA ASP A 150 3.78 11.14 14.36
C ASP A 150 2.71 12.23 14.52
N ARG A 151 3.10 13.50 14.65
CA ARG A 151 2.15 14.64 14.65
C ARG A 151 1.38 14.73 13.34
N TYR A 152 2.09 14.74 12.20
CA TYR A 152 1.47 14.75 10.88
C TYR A 152 0.49 13.58 10.70
N TRP A 153 0.85 12.39 11.18
CA TRP A 153 0.03 11.20 11.09
C TRP A 153 -1.26 11.37 11.88
N GLN A 154 -1.19 11.79 13.15
CA GLN A 154 -2.38 12.03 13.97
C GLN A 154 -3.30 13.10 13.36
N GLU A 155 -2.75 14.24 12.94
CA GLU A 155 -3.52 15.29 12.26
C GLU A 155 -4.15 14.82 10.93
N SER A 156 -3.50 13.88 10.25
CA SER A 156 -4.01 13.31 9.02
C SER A 156 -5.14 12.30 9.24
N LEU A 157 -5.19 11.64 10.40
CA LEU A 157 -6.29 10.75 10.78
C LEU A 157 -7.62 11.49 10.92
N ASP A 158 -7.61 12.77 11.29
CA ASP A 158 -8.82 13.61 11.34
C ASP A 158 -9.42 13.88 9.95
N LYS A 159 -8.60 13.74 8.90
CA LYS A 159 -8.99 13.93 7.50
C LYS A 159 -9.35 12.60 6.81
N VAL A 160 -9.31 11.50 7.55
CA VAL A 160 -9.72 10.18 7.06
C VAL A 160 -11.23 10.09 7.05
N HIS A 161 -11.78 9.81 5.87
CA HIS A 161 -13.20 9.56 5.67
C HIS A 161 -13.40 8.62 4.48
N ILE A 162 -14.12 7.51 4.70
CA ILE A 162 -14.53 6.56 3.66
C ILE A 162 -16.05 6.54 3.63
N ASP A 163 -16.65 7.16 2.60
CA ASP A 163 -18.08 7.04 2.36
C ASP A 163 -18.48 5.63 1.85
N ASP A 164 -19.78 5.40 1.67
CA ASP A 164 -20.28 4.10 1.23
C ASP A 164 -19.82 3.72 -0.19
N THR A 165 -19.62 4.68 -1.09
CA THR A 165 -19.17 4.42 -2.46
C THR A 165 -17.72 3.92 -2.49
N VAL A 166 -16.82 4.62 -1.80
CA VAL A 166 -15.41 4.22 -1.70
C VAL A 166 -15.28 2.92 -0.90
N ARG A 167 -16.09 2.72 0.14
CA ARG A 167 -16.16 1.47 0.91
C ARG A 167 -16.56 0.28 0.05
N GLU A 168 -17.61 0.42 -0.77
CA GLU A 168 -18.05 -0.63 -1.69
C GLU A 168 -16.96 -1.00 -2.70
N TYR A 169 -16.20 -0.02 -3.17
CA TYR A 169 -15.03 -0.26 -4.02
C TYR A 169 -13.89 -0.98 -3.28
N LEU A 170 -13.63 -0.60 -2.02
CA LEU A 170 -12.54 -1.16 -1.21
C LEU A 170 -12.85 -2.57 -0.67
N TYR A 171 -14.10 -2.91 -0.42
CA TYR A 171 -14.47 -4.17 0.23
C TYR A 171 -13.99 -5.42 -0.55
N PRO A 172 -14.19 -5.52 -1.89
CA PRO A 172 -13.64 -6.62 -2.68
C PRO A 172 -12.11 -6.72 -2.59
N ILE A 173 -11.40 -5.60 -2.48
CA ILE A 173 -9.94 -5.58 -2.31
C ILE A 173 -9.56 -6.13 -0.93
N ALA A 174 -10.27 -5.69 0.11
CA ALA A 174 -10.06 -6.16 1.48
C ALA A 174 -10.29 -7.67 1.62
N ALA A 175 -11.31 -8.19 0.93
CA ALA A 175 -11.66 -9.60 0.87
C ALA A 175 -10.87 -10.39 -0.18
N SER A 176 -9.89 -9.77 -0.86
CA SER A 176 -9.07 -10.38 -1.92
C SER A 176 -9.89 -11.04 -3.05
N ARG A 177 -11.04 -10.45 -3.40
CA ARG A 177 -11.89 -10.92 -4.51
C ARG A 177 -11.23 -10.61 -5.84
N VAL A 178 -11.14 -11.62 -6.70
CA VAL A 178 -10.64 -11.46 -8.07
C VAL A 178 -11.82 -11.48 -9.03
N ARG A 179 -11.97 -10.40 -9.81
CA ARG A 179 -13.04 -10.29 -10.82
C ARG A 179 -12.97 -11.46 -11.80
N GLY A 180 -14.12 -12.10 -12.04
CA GLY A 180 -14.24 -13.26 -12.93
C GLY A 180 -13.89 -14.60 -12.28
N VAL A 181 -13.39 -14.62 -11.04
CA VAL A 181 -13.13 -15.85 -10.29
C VAL A 181 -14.24 -16.04 -9.26
N ARG A 182 -14.97 -17.15 -9.34
CA ARG A 182 -15.97 -17.56 -8.34
C ARG A 182 -15.61 -18.93 -7.80
N LEU A 183 -15.45 -19.02 -6.48
CA LEU A 183 -15.28 -20.29 -5.78
C LEU A 183 -16.65 -20.82 -5.34
N PRO A 184 -16.78 -22.14 -5.09
CA PRO A 184 -17.97 -22.67 -4.42
C PRO A 184 -18.26 -21.92 -3.11
N GLY A 185 -19.53 -21.69 -2.80
CA GLY A 185 -19.95 -20.80 -1.70
C GLY A 185 -19.22 -20.99 -0.36
N PRO A 186 -19.04 -22.22 0.16
CA PRO A 186 -18.27 -22.44 1.38
C PRO A 186 -16.79 -22.05 1.26
N LEU A 187 -16.14 -22.37 0.13
CA LEU A 187 -14.74 -22.03 -0.12
C LEU A 187 -14.54 -20.52 -0.32
N GLN A 188 -15.50 -19.87 -0.99
CA GLN A 188 -15.48 -18.42 -1.14
C GLN A 188 -15.55 -17.73 0.22
N ARG A 189 -16.52 -18.10 1.07
CA ARG A 189 -16.64 -17.54 2.43
C ARG A 189 -15.37 -17.74 3.24
N TRP A 190 -14.81 -18.95 3.23
CA TRP A 190 -13.57 -19.23 3.95
C TRP A 190 -12.39 -18.38 3.45
N SER A 191 -12.24 -18.24 2.13
CA SER A 191 -11.20 -17.42 1.50
C SER A 191 -11.35 -15.94 1.87
N GLU A 192 -12.56 -15.41 1.79
CA GLU A 192 -12.87 -14.02 2.13
C GLU A 192 -12.69 -13.76 3.63
N ASP A 193 -13.12 -14.67 4.50
CA ASP A 193 -12.93 -14.57 5.95
C ASP A 193 -11.45 -14.55 6.33
N ALA A 194 -10.62 -15.38 5.67
CA ALA A 194 -9.18 -15.39 5.87
C ALA A 194 -8.53 -14.09 5.38
N ALA A 195 -8.91 -13.60 4.19
CA ALA A 195 -8.42 -12.33 3.66
C ALA A 195 -8.82 -11.15 4.54
N LEU A 196 -10.08 -11.09 5.00
CA LEU A 196 -10.58 -10.04 5.88
C LEU A 196 -9.90 -10.09 7.26
N LEU A 197 -9.59 -11.27 7.80
CA LEU A 197 -8.82 -11.39 9.04
C LEU A 197 -7.43 -10.73 8.88
N ILE A 198 -6.74 -11.04 7.77
CA ILE A 198 -5.41 -10.49 7.48
C ILE A 198 -5.51 -8.98 7.27
N THR A 199 -6.33 -8.53 6.32
CA THR A 199 -6.48 -7.10 5.98
C THR A 199 -6.89 -6.27 7.19
N THR A 200 -7.92 -6.70 7.93
CA THR A 200 -8.41 -5.93 9.09
C THR A 200 -7.38 -5.92 10.23
N GLY A 201 -6.62 -7.00 10.40
CA GLY A 201 -5.56 -7.07 11.41
C GLY A 201 -4.43 -6.07 11.18
N PHE A 202 -4.07 -5.79 9.93
CA PHE A 202 -3.08 -4.77 9.57
C PHE A 202 -3.61 -3.33 9.62
N LEU A 203 -4.93 -3.11 9.65
CA LEU A 203 -5.49 -1.76 9.69
C LEU A 203 -5.43 -1.17 11.11
N PRO A 204 -5.01 0.10 11.28
CA PRO A 204 -5.25 0.86 12.51
C PRO A 204 -6.76 1.03 12.76
N GLN A 205 -7.15 1.21 14.02
CA GLN A 205 -8.56 1.20 14.45
C GLN A 205 -9.44 2.16 13.65
N ARG A 206 -8.99 3.42 13.44
CA ARG A 206 -9.73 4.43 12.67
C ARG A 206 -10.17 3.92 11.29
N PHE A 207 -9.30 3.19 10.59
CA PHE A 207 -9.61 2.65 9.26
C PHE A 207 -10.53 1.44 9.30
N ARG A 208 -10.51 0.66 10.40
CA ARG A 208 -11.47 -0.44 10.61
C ARG A 208 -12.87 0.12 10.78
N ASP A 209 -13.01 1.17 11.59
CA ASP A 209 -14.28 1.86 11.83
C ASP A 209 -14.79 2.49 10.53
N GLU A 210 -13.91 3.21 9.84
CA GLU A 210 -14.20 3.82 8.54
C GLU A 210 -14.46 2.79 7.44
N MET A 211 -14.03 1.53 7.57
CA MET A 211 -14.41 0.43 6.67
C MET A 211 -15.58 -0.43 7.19
N ARG A 212 -16.10 -0.16 8.40
CA ARG A 212 -17.13 -0.96 9.09
C ARG A 212 -16.73 -2.44 9.19
N LEU A 213 -15.44 -2.69 9.42
CA LEU A 213 -14.89 -4.04 9.57
C LEU A 213 -14.89 -4.41 11.07
N PRO A 214 -15.76 -5.34 11.51
CA PRO A 214 -15.84 -5.69 12.92
C PRO A 214 -14.55 -6.36 13.40
N TRP A 215 -14.05 -5.90 14.55
CA TRP A 215 -12.83 -6.42 15.14
C TRP A 215 -13.02 -6.65 16.64
N ASP A 216 -13.01 -7.93 17.03
CA ASP A 216 -13.16 -8.36 18.42
C ASP A 216 -11.86 -9.00 18.95
N ALA A 217 -11.82 -9.26 20.26
CA ALA A 217 -10.66 -9.89 20.91
C ALA A 217 -10.33 -11.29 20.33
N LYS A 218 -11.32 -12.00 19.78
CA LYS A 218 -11.14 -13.33 19.19
C LYS A 218 -10.43 -13.24 17.84
N ARG A 219 -10.78 -12.25 17.01
CA ARG A 219 -10.11 -11.93 15.75
C ARG A 219 -8.70 -11.44 16.00
N GLN A 220 -8.49 -10.58 17.00
CA GLN A 220 -7.15 -10.15 17.43
C GLN A 220 -6.27 -11.36 17.77
N LYS A 221 -6.74 -12.25 18.66
CA LYS A 221 -5.98 -13.46 19.03
C LYS A 221 -5.63 -14.35 17.84
N ARG A 222 -6.57 -14.55 16.90
CA ARG A 222 -6.32 -15.33 15.67
C ARG A 222 -5.28 -14.67 14.77
N PHE A 223 -5.34 -13.35 14.64
CA PHE A 223 -4.36 -12.58 13.88
C PHE A 223 -2.97 -12.66 14.53
N ASP A 224 -2.86 -12.47 15.84
CA ASP A 224 -1.59 -12.57 16.57
C ASP A 224 -0.96 -13.97 16.43
N GLN A 225 -1.79 -15.01 16.49
CA GLN A 225 -1.35 -16.39 16.25
C GLN A 225 -0.83 -16.60 14.82
N LEU A 226 -1.55 -16.07 13.82
CA LEU A 226 -1.12 -16.11 12.43
C LEU A 226 0.22 -15.40 12.24
N VAL A 227 0.36 -14.18 12.78
CA VAL A 227 1.60 -13.40 12.73
C VAL A 227 2.74 -14.15 13.41
N ALA A 228 2.51 -14.77 14.57
CA ALA A 228 3.52 -15.56 15.28
C ALA A 228 4.01 -16.77 14.44
N VAL A 229 3.09 -17.48 13.78
CA VAL A 229 3.43 -18.60 12.89
C VAL A 229 4.23 -18.11 11.68
N LEU A 230 3.78 -17.04 11.03
CA LEU A 230 4.46 -16.45 9.88
C LEU A 230 5.86 -15.91 10.25
N ARG A 231 6.01 -15.32 11.43
CA ARG A 231 7.30 -14.89 11.98
C ARG A 231 8.25 -16.07 12.18
N ALA A 232 7.77 -17.15 12.81
CA ALA A 232 8.58 -18.36 13.01
C ALA A 232 9.00 -18.99 11.68
N ALA A 233 8.05 -19.12 10.73
CA ALA A 233 8.33 -19.64 9.39
C ALA A 233 9.36 -18.77 8.63
N THR A 234 9.27 -17.45 8.78
CA THR A 234 10.21 -16.51 8.16
C THR A 234 11.60 -16.61 8.78
N ALA A 235 11.71 -16.74 10.10
CA ALA A 235 12.99 -16.83 10.81
C ALA A 235 13.84 -18.03 10.33
N VAL A 236 13.20 -19.16 10.00
CA VAL A 236 13.87 -20.37 9.49
C VAL A 236 14.01 -20.40 7.97
N SER A 237 13.45 -19.43 7.25
CA SER A 237 13.47 -19.40 5.79
C SER A 237 14.77 -18.82 5.23
N PRO A 238 15.33 -19.38 4.14
CA PRO A 238 16.47 -18.80 3.44
C PRO A 238 16.21 -17.36 3.02
N ARG A 239 17.27 -16.53 2.99
CA ARG A 239 17.18 -15.10 2.64
C ARG A 239 16.45 -14.85 1.31
N VAL A 240 16.68 -15.69 0.30
CA VAL A 240 16.04 -15.57 -1.02
C VAL A 240 14.51 -15.70 -0.93
N VAL A 241 14.01 -16.58 -0.07
CA VAL A 241 12.57 -16.76 0.17
C VAL A 241 12.02 -15.57 0.95
N ARG A 242 12.75 -15.10 1.96
CA ARG A 242 12.36 -13.92 2.75
C ARG A 242 12.29 -12.64 1.92
N GLU A 243 13.14 -12.49 0.90
CA GLU A 243 13.19 -11.30 0.04
C GLU A 243 12.27 -11.39 -1.20
N PHE A 244 11.72 -12.57 -1.48
CA PHE A 244 10.77 -12.75 -2.58
C PHE A 244 9.46 -12.00 -2.30
N PRO A 245 8.86 -11.29 -3.28
CA PRO A 245 9.24 -11.19 -4.69
C PRO A 245 10.12 -9.97 -5.02
N PHE A 246 10.51 -9.15 -4.04
CA PHE A 246 11.21 -7.88 -4.30
C PHE A 246 12.53 -8.07 -5.06
N ASN A 247 13.26 -9.15 -4.79
CA ASN A 247 14.47 -9.53 -5.52
C ASN A 247 14.22 -9.85 -7.02
N LEU A 248 13.01 -10.31 -7.39
CA LEU A 248 12.62 -10.55 -8.77
C LEU A 248 12.06 -9.29 -9.44
N LEU A 249 11.37 -8.43 -8.69
CA LEU A 249 10.74 -7.22 -9.24
C LEU A 249 11.78 -6.24 -9.82
N LEU A 250 12.93 -6.07 -9.18
CA LEU A 250 14.01 -5.24 -9.72
C LEU A 250 14.55 -5.81 -11.05
N LYS A 251 14.70 -7.13 -11.15
CA LYS A 251 15.10 -7.80 -12.40
C LYS A 251 14.03 -7.66 -13.49
N ASP A 252 12.74 -7.69 -13.14
CA ASP A 252 11.65 -7.46 -14.09
C ASP A 252 11.66 -6.02 -14.61
N VAL A 253 12.00 -5.03 -13.78
CA VAL A 253 12.17 -3.63 -14.23
C VAL A 253 13.25 -3.53 -15.29
N ASP A 254 14.44 -4.09 -15.05
CA ASP A 254 15.55 -4.04 -16.02
C ASP A 254 15.16 -4.69 -17.34
N ARG A 255 14.47 -5.83 -17.27
CA ARG A 255 13.97 -6.52 -18.47
C ARG A 255 12.96 -5.65 -19.22
N ARG A 256 12.02 -5.00 -18.53
CA ARG A 256 10.99 -4.18 -19.17
C ARG A 256 11.57 -2.91 -19.79
N ILE A 257 12.53 -2.26 -19.12
CA ILE A 257 13.28 -1.13 -19.68
C ILE A 257 13.99 -1.57 -20.96
N ARG A 258 14.73 -2.68 -20.92
CA ARG A 258 15.48 -3.21 -22.08
C ARG A 258 14.58 -3.62 -23.25
N THR A 259 13.40 -4.15 -22.96
CA THR A 259 12.47 -4.69 -23.97
C THR A 259 11.36 -3.72 -24.38
N GLY A 260 11.38 -2.48 -23.89
CA GLY A 260 10.36 -1.46 -24.19
C GLY A 260 8.96 -1.80 -23.65
N ARG A 261 8.84 -2.74 -22.70
CA ARG A 261 7.55 -3.15 -22.13
C ARG A 261 7.04 -2.11 -21.12
N PRO A 262 5.71 -1.90 -21.00
CA PRO A 262 5.16 -0.97 -20.02
C PRO A 262 5.60 -1.27 -18.59
N LEU A 263 6.05 -0.25 -17.85
CA LEU A 263 6.45 -0.38 -16.45
C LEU A 263 5.26 -0.40 -15.49
N VAL A 264 4.28 0.47 -15.77
CA VAL A 264 2.99 0.61 -15.08
C VAL A 264 1.84 0.17 -15.99
#